data_AF-A0A849Y619-F1
#
_entry.id   AF-A0A849Y619-F1
#
_cell.length_a   1.000
_cell.length_b   1.000
_cell.length_c   1.000
_cell.angle_alpha   90.00
_cell.angle_beta   90.00
_cell.angle_gamma   90.00
#
_symmetry.space_group_name_H-M   'P 1'
#
loop_
_entity.id
_entity.type
_entity.pdbx_description
1 polymer ?
#
loop_
_entity_poly.entity_id
_entity_poly.type
_entity_poly.pdbx_seq_one_letter_code
_entity_poly.pdbx_strand_id
1 'polypeptide(L)'
;MFWVGERAKPKSGWSSNFASAWDRQWKQSYGGLDSPVNRKGYFPAKFSPKQNPFYVALPFNDISNPDYLEICPLLKYFRIKKNSETKSVCKNQWIEIRLGDRTCYAQWQDVGPVFTDDYHYVFHGRRPRAHAQDMAGLDVSPAVRDYLRFRGVTHTSWRFVVEEDVPRGPWFKIVTRI
;
A
#
# COMPACT_ATOMS: atom_id res chain seq x y z
N MET A 1 3.27 -9.65 -2.80
CA MET A 1 2.81 -8.76 -3.89
C MET A 1 1.35 -9.04 -4.11
N PHE A 2 0.55 -7.99 -4.24
CA PHE A 2 -0.88 -8.04 -4.51
C PHE A 2 -1.20 -7.03 -5.61
N TRP A 3 -2.40 -7.08 -6.19
CA TRP A 3 -2.83 -6.06 -7.13
C TRP A 3 -4.32 -5.75 -7.12
N VAL A 4 -4.65 -4.52 -7.51
CA VAL A 4 -6.04 -4.08 -7.67
C VAL A 4 -6.78 -4.98 -8.66
N GLY A 5 -7.90 -5.51 -8.20
CA GLY A 5 -8.78 -6.39 -8.97
C GLY A 5 -8.33 -7.85 -9.03
N GLU A 6 -7.32 -8.25 -8.25
CA GLU A 6 -6.95 -9.65 -8.08
C GLU A 6 -8.16 -10.47 -7.62
N ARG A 7 -8.41 -11.61 -8.29
CA ARG A 7 -9.45 -12.55 -7.88
C ARG A 7 -8.97 -13.30 -6.65
N ALA A 8 -9.89 -13.58 -5.73
CA ALA A 8 -9.64 -14.50 -4.64
C ALA A 8 -9.08 -15.82 -5.19
N LYS A 9 -8.03 -16.35 -4.56
CA LYS A 9 -7.53 -17.69 -4.90
C LYS A 9 -8.52 -18.69 -4.31
N PRO A 10 -9.15 -19.57 -5.13
CA PRO A 10 -10.05 -20.59 -4.60
C PRO A 10 -9.24 -21.43 -3.61
N LYS A 11 -9.71 -21.52 -2.35
CA LYS A 11 -9.09 -22.24 -1.20
C LYS A 11 -8.12 -21.46 -0.30
N SER A 12 -7.82 -20.18 -0.57
CA SER A 12 -6.89 -19.45 0.30
C SER A 12 -7.58 -18.75 1.49
N GLY A 13 -8.91 -18.57 1.45
CA GLY A 13 -9.64 -17.79 2.45
C GLY A 13 -9.50 -16.26 2.30
N TRP A 14 -8.80 -15.79 1.27
CA TRP A 14 -8.55 -14.36 1.04
C TRP A 14 -9.64 -13.75 0.15
N SER A 15 -10.08 -12.56 0.53
CA SER A 15 -10.98 -11.71 -0.26
C SER A 15 -10.35 -11.33 -1.60
N SER A 16 -11.16 -11.12 -2.64
CA SER A 16 -10.69 -10.49 -3.87
C SER A 16 -10.30 -9.04 -3.62
N ASN A 17 -9.28 -8.53 -4.31
CA ASN A 17 -8.88 -7.12 -4.25
C ASN A 17 -9.75 -6.24 -5.17
N PHE A 18 -11.04 -6.58 -5.33
CA PHE A 18 -12.01 -5.71 -6.01
C PHE A 18 -12.36 -4.48 -5.17
N ALA A 19 -12.23 -4.60 -3.86
CA ALA A 19 -12.29 -3.53 -2.88
C ALA A 19 -10.98 -3.50 -2.08
N SER A 20 -10.63 -2.33 -1.55
CA SER A 20 -9.66 -2.19 -0.47
C SER A 20 -10.39 -1.95 0.85
N ALA A 21 -9.64 -1.89 1.96
CA ALA A 21 -10.14 -1.47 3.26
C ALA A 21 -10.86 -0.10 3.25
N TRP A 22 -10.57 0.75 2.26
CA TRP A 22 -11.04 2.14 2.21
C TRP A 22 -11.75 2.52 0.89
N ASP A 23 -11.88 1.59 -0.05
CA ASP A 23 -12.55 1.79 -1.32
C ASP A 23 -13.34 0.53 -1.72
N ARG A 24 -14.67 0.58 -1.59
CA ARG A 24 -15.55 -0.56 -1.89
C ARG A 24 -15.61 -0.90 -3.39
N GLN A 25 -15.18 0.01 -4.25
CA GLN A 25 -15.17 -0.15 -5.70
C GLN A 25 -13.75 0.04 -6.25
N TRP A 26 -12.74 -0.42 -5.50
CA TRP A 26 -11.35 -0.10 -5.76
C TRP A 26 -10.90 -0.40 -7.19
N LYS A 27 -11.35 -1.52 -7.77
CA LYS A 27 -11.08 -1.83 -9.18
C LYS A 27 -11.65 -0.77 -10.14
N GLN A 28 -12.88 -0.33 -9.92
CA GLN A 28 -13.53 0.70 -10.74
C GLN A 28 -12.86 2.07 -10.53
N SER A 29 -12.59 2.43 -9.28
CA SER A 29 -11.90 3.67 -8.89
C SER A 29 -10.49 3.74 -9.46
N TYR A 30 -9.74 2.63 -9.47
CA TYR A 30 -8.43 2.53 -10.10
C TYR A 30 -8.49 2.61 -11.63
N GLY A 31 -9.63 2.25 -12.22
CA GLY A 31 -9.88 2.26 -13.67
C GLY A 31 -9.77 0.90 -14.35
N GLY A 32 -9.50 -0.17 -13.61
CA GLY A 32 -9.40 -1.52 -14.17
C GLY A 32 -8.59 -2.49 -13.32
N LEU A 33 -8.29 -3.66 -13.91
CA LEU A 33 -7.43 -4.69 -13.31
C LEU A 33 -5.96 -4.29 -13.46
N ASP A 34 -5.23 -4.13 -12.35
CA ASP A 34 -3.79 -3.84 -12.34
C ASP A 34 -2.95 -5.11 -12.55
N SER A 35 -3.08 -5.73 -13.73
CA SER A 35 -2.43 -7.01 -14.00
C SER A 35 -0.89 -6.94 -13.86
N PRO A 36 -0.25 -7.94 -13.22
CA PRO A 36 1.20 -7.99 -13.06
C PRO A 36 1.97 -8.37 -14.33
N VAL A 37 1.30 -8.88 -15.38
CA VAL A 37 1.96 -9.47 -16.57
C VAL A 37 1.82 -8.65 -17.84
N ASN A 38 0.82 -7.77 -17.93
CA ASN A 38 0.56 -6.98 -19.14
C ASN A 38 0.72 -5.48 -18.84
N ARG A 39 1.97 -5.02 -18.85
CA ARG A 39 2.36 -3.67 -18.41
C ARG A 39 3.11 -2.90 -19.49
N LYS A 40 2.93 -1.57 -19.52
CA LYS A 40 3.70 -0.62 -20.32
C LYS A 40 4.59 0.19 -19.38
N GLY A 41 5.85 -0.21 -19.27
CA GLY A 41 6.71 0.25 -18.17
C GLY A 41 6.09 -0.16 -16.83
N TYR A 42 5.90 0.79 -15.92
CA TYR A 42 5.34 0.54 -14.59
C TYR A 42 3.80 0.63 -14.52
N PHE A 43 3.10 0.78 -15.65
CA PHE A 43 1.66 1.05 -15.71
C PHE A 43 0.90 -0.10 -16.37
N PRO A 44 -0.41 -0.28 -16.09
CA PRO A 44 -1.27 -1.17 -16.87
C PRO A 44 -1.17 -0.88 -18.37
N ALA A 45 -1.05 -1.92 -19.21
CA ALA A 45 -0.90 -1.71 -20.66
C ALA A 45 -2.21 -1.31 -21.36
N LYS A 46 -3.37 -1.65 -20.78
CA LYS A 46 -4.69 -1.51 -21.43
C LYS A 46 -5.40 -0.19 -21.12
N PHE A 47 -4.95 0.56 -20.12
CA PHE A 47 -5.59 1.80 -19.67
C PHE A 47 -4.61 2.64 -18.87
N SER A 48 -4.87 3.95 -18.79
CA SER A 48 -4.23 4.83 -17.81
C SER A 48 -4.98 4.72 -16.48
N PRO A 49 -4.34 4.30 -15.38
CA PRO A 49 -5.04 4.18 -14.10
C PRO A 49 -5.43 5.58 -13.57
N LYS A 50 -6.49 5.63 -12.78
CA LYS A 50 -6.98 6.86 -12.14
C LYS A 50 -6.43 7.06 -10.73
N GLN A 51 -5.79 6.04 -10.19
CA GLN A 51 -5.11 6.01 -8.90
C GLN A 51 -3.65 5.61 -9.11
N ASN A 52 -2.80 5.92 -8.13
CA ASN A 52 -1.37 5.66 -8.20
C ASN A 52 -1.08 4.17 -8.38
N PRO A 53 -0.32 3.74 -9.41
CA PRO A 53 0.06 2.36 -9.60
C PRO A 53 1.15 1.88 -8.64
N PHE A 54 1.83 2.80 -7.94
CA PHE A 54 2.78 2.50 -6.87
C PHE A 54 2.03 2.57 -5.54
N TYR A 55 1.54 1.41 -5.10
CA TYR A 55 0.77 1.30 -3.87
C TYR A 55 1.20 0.11 -3.01
N VAL A 56 0.87 0.20 -1.73
CA VAL A 56 1.16 -0.82 -0.72
C VAL A 56 -0.05 -1.13 0.16
N ALA A 57 0.03 -2.29 0.82
CA ALA A 57 -0.77 -2.64 1.98
C ALA A 57 0.14 -2.79 3.21
N LEU A 58 -0.22 -2.08 4.29
CA LEU A 58 0.39 -2.24 5.61
C LEU A 58 -0.65 -2.80 6.59
N PRO A 59 -0.24 -3.62 7.59
CA PRO A 59 -1.15 -4.41 8.42
C PRO A 59 -1.77 -3.60 9.57
N PHE A 60 -2.35 -2.43 9.25
CA PHE A 60 -3.04 -1.58 10.20
C PHE A 60 -4.23 -0.86 9.57
N ASN A 61 -5.41 -0.98 10.17
CA ASN A 61 -6.62 -0.28 9.75
C ASN A 61 -7.06 0.70 10.83
N ASP A 62 -7.00 1.98 10.54
CA ASP A 62 -7.37 3.06 11.45
C ASP A 62 -8.88 3.14 11.71
N ILE A 63 -9.72 2.63 10.79
CA ILE A 63 -11.17 2.61 10.95
C ILE A 63 -11.58 1.53 11.97
N SER A 64 -10.95 0.35 11.94
CA SER A 64 -11.24 -0.73 12.90
C SER A 64 -10.46 -0.62 14.20
N ASN A 65 -9.44 0.24 14.26
CA ASN A 65 -8.63 0.46 15.45
C ASN A 65 -8.56 1.96 15.80
N PRO A 66 -9.71 2.62 16.06
CA PRO A 66 -9.78 4.08 16.20
C PRO A 66 -9.06 4.60 17.45
N ASP A 67 -8.90 3.78 18.48
CA ASP A 67 -8.23 4.17 19.73
C ASP A 67 -6.78 4.64 19.50
N TYR A 68 -6.11 4.08 18.47
CA TYR A 68 -4.75 4.49 18.12
C TYR A 68 -4.65 5.90 17.53
N LEU A 69 -5.76 6.47 17.03
CA LEU A 69 -5.78 7.84 16.52
C LEU A 69 -5.44 8.86 17.61
N GLU A 70 -5.71 8.54 18.88
CA GLU A 70 -5.45 9.43 20.01
C GLU A 70 -4.12 9.16 20.74
N ILE A 71 -3.45 8.05 20.46
CA ILE A 71 -2.18 7.70 21.12
C ILE A 71 -0.97 7.65 20.18
N CYS A 72 -1.18 7.55 18.87
CA CYS A 72 -0.11 7.53 17.89
C CYS A 72 0.17 8.95 17.34
N PRO A 73 1.35 9.56 17.61
CA PRO A 73 1.67 10.89 17.11
C PRO A 73 1.61 11.01 15.59
N LEU A 74 2.01 9.95 14.87
CA LEU A 74 1.99 9.95 13.41
C LEU A 74 0.56 9.90 12.86
N LEU A 75 -0.35 9.13 13.47
CA LEU A 75 -1.76 9.13 13.08
C LEU A 75 -2.43 10.48 13.39
N LYS A 76 -2.08 11.12 14.51
CA LYS A 76 -2.52 12.50 14.80
C LYS A 76 -2.05 13.47 13.73
N TYR A 77 -0.78 13.38 13.34
CA TYR A 77 -0.22 14.20 12.27
C TYR A 77 -0.96 13.98 10.94
N PHE A 78 -1.18 12.73 10.55
CA PHE A 78 -1.97 12.39 9.36
C PHE A 78 -3.38 12.95 9.42
N ARG A 79 -4.04 12.88 10.58
CA ARG A 79 -5.38 13.45 10.80
C ARG A 79 -5.40 14.96 10.64
N ILE A 80 -4.42 15.68 11.19
CA ILE A 80 -4.35 17.15 11.09
C ILE A 80 -4.09 17.59 9.64
N LYS A 81 -3.24 16.86 8.91
CA LYS A 81 -2.93 17.14 7.49
C LYS A 81 -4.05 16.75 6.54
N LYS A 82 -5.05 16.02 7.02
CA LYS A 82 -6.10 15.47 6.18
C LYS A 82 -7.09 16.56 5.75
N ASN A 83 -6.97 16.96 4.48
CA ASN A 83 -7.98 17.80 3.81
C ASN A 83 -9.00 16.93 3.05
N SER A 84 -9.26 15.69 3.49
CA SER A 84 -9.84 14.62 2.68
C SER A 84 -11.23 14.15 3.08
N GLU A 85 -12.06 13.88 2.07
CA GLU A 85 -13.35 13.17 2.18
C GLU A 85 -13.20 11.68 2.50
N THR A 86 -12.00 11.10 2.35
CA THR A 86 -11.77 9.71 2.70
C THR A 86 -12.00 9.49 4.20
N LYS A 87 -12.55 8.35 4.63
CA LYS A 87 -12.75 8.09 6.06
C LYS A 87 -11.44 7.81 6.81
N SER A 88 -10.47 7.19 6.15
CA SER A 88 -9.18 6.82 6.75
C SER A 88 -8.17 7.99 6.77
N VAL A 89 -7.34 8.09 7.80
CA VAL A 89 -6.16 8.99 7.86
C VAL A 89 -4.91 8.32 7.29
N CYS A 90 -4.90 6.99 7.20
CA CYS A 90 -3.81 6.19 6.64
C CYS A 90 -3.80 6.15 5.11
N LYS A 91 -4.98 6.18 4.48
CA LYS A 91 -5.09 6.17 3.02
C LYS A 91 -4.31 7.33 2.41
N ASN A 92 -3.62 7.05 1.31
CA ASN A 92 -2.80 7.98 0.52
C ASN A 92 -1.49 8.45 1.19
N GLN A 93 -1.19 8.05 2.42
CA GLN A 93 0.12 8.33 3.03
C GLN A 93 1.24 7.64 2.25
N TRP A 94 2.42 8.28 2.20
CA TRP A 94 3.55 7.78 1.43
C TRP A 94 4.53 6.98 2.29
N ILE A 95 5.09 5.94 1.69
CA ILE A 95 6.25 5.24 2.22
C ILE A 95 7.39 5.20 1.21
N GLU A 96 8.61 5.23 1.75
CA GLU A 96 9.84 4.89 1.05
C GLU A 96 10.15 3.42 1.31
N ILE A 97 10.51 2.67 0.26
CA ILE A 97 10.89 1.25 0.32
C ILE A 97 12.27 1.12 -0.30
N ARG A 98 13.23 0.55 0.45
CA ARG A 98 14.58 0.28 -0.02
C ARG A 98 14.84 -1.21 -0.12
N LEU A 99 15.43 -1.61 -1.25
CA LEU A 99 15.94 -2.95 -1.50
C LEU A 99 17.31 -2.82 -2.19
N GLY A 100 18.38 -3.13 -1.45
CA GLY A 100 19.74 -2.94 -1.93
C GLY A 100 20.01 -1.47 -2.28
N ASP A 101 20.40 -1.22 -3.52
CA ASP A 101 20.68 0.11 -4.10
C ASP A 101 19.43 0.81 -4.66
N ARG A 102 18.26 0.18 -4.60
CA ARG A 102 17.01 0.69 -5.18
C ARG A 102 16.09 1.25 -4.10
N THR A 103 15.57 2.46 -4.35
CA THR A 103 14.58 3.13 -3.51
C THR A 103 13.32 3.42 -4.31
N CYS A 104 12.18 2.92 -3.84
CA CYS A 104 10.86 3.12 -4.44
C CYS A 104 9.94 3.85 -3.47
N TYR A 105 9.02 4.65 -4.00
CA TYR A 105 8.02 5.35 -3.19
C TYR A 105 6.62 4.93 -3.62
N ALA A 106 5.73 4.74 -2.66
CA ALA A 106 4.39 4.20 -2.90
C ALA A 106 3.38 4.76 -1.90
N GLN A 107 2.12 4.84 -2.32
CA GLN A 107 1.02 5.27 -1.46
C GLN A 107 0.38 4.07 -0.75
N TRP A 108 0.02 4.25 0.51
CA TRP A 108 -0.74 3.28 1.28
C TRP A 108 -2.20 3.28 0.80
N GLN A 109 -2.65 2.17 0.19
CA GLN A 109 -3.98 2.09 -0.43
C GLN A 109 -4.86 0.96 0.13
N ASP A 110 -4.30 0.02 0.88
CA ASP A 110 -5.04 -1.09 1.46
C ASP A 110 -4.44 -1.57 2.79
N VAL A 111 -5.12 -2.51 3.46
CA VAL A 111 -4.70 -3.07 4.74
C VAL A 111 -4.31 -4.54 4.58
N GLY A 112 -3.19 -4.90 5.19
CA GLY A 112 -2.65 -6.25 5.20
C GLY A 112 -1.14 -6.23 5.02
N PRO A 113 -0.50 -7.38 4.78
CA PRO A 113 -1.10 -8.71 4.70
C PRO A 113 -1.43 -9.30 6.08
N VAL A 114 -2.35 -10.28 6.10
CA VAL A 114 -2.75 -11.12 7.27
C VAL A 114 -3.50 -10.39 8.36
N PHE A 115 -2.89 -9.34 8.91
CA PHE A 115 -3.36 -8.62 10.08
C PHE A 115 -3.84 -7.22 9.71
N THR A 116 -4.64 -6.64 10.60
CA THR A 116 -5.20 -5.29 10.44
C THR A 116 -4.93 -4.41 11.67
N ASP A 117 -4.18 -4.91 12.63
CA ASP A 117 -3.94 -4.37 13.97
C ASP A 117 -2.47 -4.45 14.40
N ASP A 118 -1.52 -4.70 13.48
CA ASP A 118 -0.09 -4.80 13.77
C ASP A 118 0.57 -3.40 13.92
N TYR A 119 0.04 -2.66 14.89
CA TYR A 119 0.45 -1.30 15.23
C TYR A 119 1.94 -1.19 15.57
N HIS A 120 2.49 -2.19 16.27
CA HIS A 120 3.89 -2.18 16.68
C HIS A 120 4.86 -2.30 15.51
N TYR A 121 4.52 -3.10 14.49
CA TYR A 121 5.27 -3.14 13.25
C TYR A 121 5.18 -1.82 12.49
N VAL A 122 3.96 -1.31 12.30
CA VAL A 122 3.73 -0.14 11.43
C VAL A 122 4.30 1.15 12.03
N PHE A 123 4.18 1.35 13.35
CA PHE A 123 4.50 2.65 13.98
C PHE A 123 5.63 2.62 15.01
N HIS A 124 6.11 1.44 15.42
CA HIS A 124 7.14 1.31 16.47
C HIS A 124 8.41 0.58 16.02
N GLY A 125 8.58 0.36 14.72
CA GLY A 125 9.79 -0.24 14.16
C GLY A 125 10.05 -1.69 14.60
N ARG A 126 9.04 -2.39 15.13
CA ARG A 126 9.15 -3.83 15.42
C ARG A 126 9.19 -4.61 14.10
N ARG A 127 9.57 -5.88 14.16
CA ARG A 127 9.38 -6.82 13.03
C ARG A 127 7.89 -7.17 12.90
N PRO A 128 7.41 -7.49 11.68
CA PRO A 128 5.99 -7.80 11.49
C PRO A 128 5.63 -9.05 12.27
N ARG A 129 4.47 -9.05 12.95
CA ARG A 129 3.94 -10.21 13.68
C ARG A 129 3.81 -11.43 12.76
N ALA A 130 3.53 -11.18 11.48
CA ALA A 130 3.43 -12.19 10.43
C ALA A 130 4.76 -12.94 10.18
N HIS A 131 5.90 -12.38 10.57
CA HIS A 131 7.21 -13.02 10.41
C HIS A 131 7.31 -14.36 11.16
N ALA A 132 6.65 -14.49 12.32
CA ALA A 132 6.61 -15.73 13.08
C ALA A 132 5.86 -16.88 12.35
N GLN A 133 5.17 -16.56 11.26
CA GLN A 133 4.42 -17.51 10.42
C GLN A 133 4.97 -17.56 8.99
N ASP A 134 6.22 -17.11 8.77
CA ASP A 134 6.87 -17.00 7.45
C ASP A 134 6.05 -16.19 6.42
N MET A 135 5.22 -15.26 6.91
CA MET A 135 4.40 -14.40 6.09
C MET A 135 4.98 -12.98 5.98
N ALA A 136 4.69 -12.32 4.86
CA ALA A 136 5.13 -10.94 4.63
C ALA A 136 4.48 -9.99 5.65
N GLY A 137 5.13 -8.86 5.93
CA GLY A 137 4.56 -7.75 6.70
C GLY A 137 4.17 -6.55 5.84
N LEU A 138 4.54 -6.55 4.56
CA LEU A 138 4.29 -5.47 3.61
C LEU A 138 3.95 -6.10 2.27
N ASP A 139 2.78 -5.75 1.73
CA ASP A 139 2.40 -6.13 0.39
C ASP A 139 2.53 -4.94 -0.56
N VAL A 140 3.09 -5.17 -1.74
CA VAL A 140 3.39 -4.11 -2.71
C VAL A 140 2.76 -4.41 -4.07
N SER A 141 2.46 -3.35 -4.82
CA SER A 141 1.90 -3.44 -6.17
C SER A 141 2.89 -4.02 -7.19
N PRO A 142 2.41 -4.41 -8.39
CA PRO A 142 3.29 -4.82 -9.48
C PRO A 142 4.28 -3.73 -9.90
N ALA A 143 3.89 -2.45 -9.85
CA ALA A 143 4.78 -1.34 -10.20
C ALA A 143 5.98 -1.23 -9.24
N VAL A 144 5.74 -1.39 -7.93
CA VAL A 144 6.80 -1.41 -6.91
C VAL A 144 7.71 -2.62 -7.11
N ARG A 145 7.13 -3.81 -7.34
CA ARG A 145 7.91 -5.01 -7.67
C ARG A 145 8.82 -4.78 -8.87
N ASP A 146 8.28 -4.26 -9.97
CA ASP A 146 9.03 -4.07 -11.22
C ASP A 146 10.13 -3.04 -11.07
N TYR A 147 9.89 -1.99 -10.29
CA TYR A 147 10.89 -0.97 -9.99
C TYR A 147 12.04 -1.52 -9.13
N LEU A 148 11.70 -2.24 -8.06
CA LEU A 148 12.68 -2.82 -7.13
C LEU A 148 13.33 -4.12 -7.66
N ARG A 149 12.79 -4.72 -8.72
CA ARG A 149 13.33 -5.89 -9.44
C ARG A 149 13.52 -7.14 -8.57
N PHE A 150 12.56 -7.44 -7.70
CA PHE A 150 12.58 -8.68 -6.93
C PHE A 150 11.55 -9.71 -7.42
N ARG A 151 11.72 -10.96 -6.98
CA ARG A 151 10.79 -12.07 -7.22
C ARG A 151 10.39 -12.69 -5.89
N GLY A 152 9.15 -13.15 -5.78
CA GLY A 152 8.65 -13.80 -4.57
C GLY A 152 8.62 -12.88 -3.36
N VAL A 153 8.93 -13.43 -2.19
CA VAL A 153 9.08 -12.71 -0.92
C VAL A 153 10.55 -12.34 -0.75
N THR A 154 10.82 -11.12 -0.26
CA THR A 154 12.18 -10.64 0.02
C THR A 154 12.18 -9.73 1.24
N HIS A 155 13.35 -9.43 1.78
CA HIS A 155 13.53 -8.47 2.86
C HIS A 155 13.80 -7.07 2.32
N THR A 156 13.04 -6.10 2.80
CA THR A 156 13.20 -4.67 2.49
C THR A 156 13.24 -3.88 3.80
N SER A 157 13.72 -2.65 3.72
CA SER A 157 13.46 -1.63 4.76
C SER A 157 12.47 -0.62 4.20
N TRP A 158 11.58 -0.10 5.03
CA TRP A 158 10.68 0.97 4.62
C TRP A 158 10.48 1.97 5.75
N ARG A 159 10.03 3.16 5.41
CA ARG A 159 9.65 4.22 6.37
C ARG A 159 8.56 5.11 5.80
N PHE A 160 7.81 5.77 6.66
CA PHE A 160 6.94 6.86 6.23
C PHE A 160 7.76 8.04 5.71
N VAL A 161 7.18 8.76 4.74
CA VAL A 161 7.73 9.99 4.17
C VAL A 161 6.56 10.92 3.87
N VAL A 162 6.75 12.22 4.12
CA VAL A 162 5.74 13.23 3.74
C VAL A 162 5.80 13.45 2.25
N GLU A 163 4.67 13.79 1.62
CA GLU A 163 4.62 13.88 0.16
C GLU A 163 5.64 14.87 -0.41
N GLU A 164 5.87 15.98 0.30
CA GLU A 164 6.81 17.03 -0.09
C GLU A 164 8.27 16.53 -0.19
N ASP A 165 8.60 15.48 0.57
CA ASP A 165 9.93 14.86 0.59
C ASP A 165 10.07 13.69 -0.38
N VAL A 166 8.98 13.30 -1.07
CA VAL A 166 9.06 12.24 -2.07
C VAL A 166 9.72 12.82 -3.32
N PRO A 167 10.84 12.25 -3.81
CA PRO A 167 11.52 12.74 -5.00
C PRO A 167 10.70 12.42 -6.26
N ARG A 168 10.87 13.23 -7.32
CA ARG A 168 10.24 12.96 -8.61
C ARG A 168 10.68 11.59 -9.16
N GLY A 169 9.71 10.81 -9.61
CA GLY A 169 9.94 9.48 -10.17
C GLY A 169 8.68 8.93 -10.85
N PRO A 170 8.71 7.67 -11.31
CA PRO A 170 7.56 7.07 -11.98
C PRO A 170 6.29 7.02 -11.11
N TRP A 171 6.45 6.94 -9.78
CA TRP A 171 5.36 7.00 -8.79
C TRP A 171 4.63 8.34 -8.72
N PHE A 172 5.18 9.41 -9.31
CA PHE A 172 4.56 10.72 -9.34
C PHE A 172 3.78 11.02 -10.62
N LYS A 173 3.81 10.14 -11.62
CA LYS A 173 3.05 10.37 -12.86
C LYS A 173 1.54 10.40 -12.61
N ILE A 174 1.07 9.62 -11.65
CA ILE A 174 -0.33 9.53 -11.22
C ILE A 174 -0.30 9.44 -9.71
N VAL A 175 -0.79 10.46 -9.02
CA VAL A 175 -0.91 10.48 -7.55
C VAL A 175 -2.38 10.32 -7.22
N THR A 176 -2.72 9.36 -6.36
CA THR A 176 -4.06 9.31 -5.78
C THR A 176 -4.18 10.50 -4.84
N ARG A 177 -4.85 11.53 -5.32
CA ARG A 177 -5.22 12.68 -4.53
C ARG A 177 -6.52 12.39 -3.78
N ILE A 178 -6.75 13.25 -2.81
CA ILE A 178 -7.98 13.36 -2.05
C ILE A 178 -9.17 13.50 -2.98
#